data_AF-A0A1V6DWB8-F1
#
_entry.id   AF-A0A1V6DWB8-F1
#
_cell.length_a   1.000
_cell.length_b   1.000
_cell.length_c   1.000
_cell.angle_alpha   90.00
_cell.angle_beta   90.00
_cell.angle_gamma   90.00
#
_symmetry.space_group_name_H-M   'P 1'
#
loop_
_entity.id
_entity.type
_entity.pdbx_description
1 polymer ?
#
loop_
_entity_poly.entity_id
_entity_poly.type
_entity_poly.pdbx_seq_one_letter_code
_entity_poly.pdbx_strand_id
1 'polypeptide(L)'
;MAVTIGINAQTRQQRKALEKVATEKAALEKELAELEISIATYVAIDTLPTYSRKKEIDQALASGEMSIKQKAAYSDQSHKLGRKLAAMRQQLLVDTASFAYCSRRINEIKFRLQKLNDYQTDLINNQLDEAVNQIPPQEMSSREAKRRHRGNIIKMETNKAAFQEKLQAMSVSKKEAAPVIADPINGFFGRVINRSSHTVYNFVIYEKNSKAELKSFVLEPGTSASNYFLPGEYACDVKAYGVIVAHYEFHVTADTHDVFGEELHWAVWQESEVRKPMAKNITLNH
;
A
#
# COMPACT_ATOMS: atom_id res chain seq x y z
N MET A 1 -2.22 -56.83 17.40
CA MET A 1 -1.03 -56.32 16.69
C MET A 1 -1.19 -54.82 16.56
N ALA A 2 -0.27 -54.03 17.12
CA ALA A 2 -0.31 -52.58 17.05
C ALA A 2 0.01 -52.14 15.62
N VAL A 3 -0.96 -51.50 14.96
CA VAL A 3 -0.76 -50.91 13.63
C VAL A 3 0.02 -49.61 13.83
N THR A 4 1.34 -49.67 13.68
CA THR A 4 2.18 -48.49 13.54
C THR A 4 1.86 -47.85 12.19
N ILE A 5 0.97 -46.86 12.21
CA ILE A 5 0.64 -46.04 11.04
C ILE A 5 1.89 -45.22 10.73
N GLY A 6 2.70 -45.68 9.78
CA GLY A 6 3.81 -44.93 9.22
C GLY A 6 3.27 -43.79 8.35
N ILE A 7 2.79 -42.71 8.98
CA ILE A 7 2.46 -41.44 8.33
C ILE A 7 3.78 -40.79 7.89
N ASN A 8 4.37 -41.25 6.79
CA ASN A 8 5.61 -40.64 6.30
C ASN A 8 5.75 -40.74 4.77
N ALA A 9 4.72 -40.28 4.06
CA ALA A 9 4.83 -39.95 2.65
C ALA A 9 4.96 -38.43 2.44
N GLN A 10 5.65 -37.72 3.35
CA GLN A 10 6.02 -36.34 3.09
C GLN A 10 7.14 -36.33 2.04
N THR A 11 6.85 -35.82 0.84
CA THR A 11 7.89 -35.72 -0.20
C THR A 11 9.00 -34.77 0.28
N ARG A 12 10.25 -35.02 -0.14
CA ARG A 12 11.40 -34.15 0.20
C ARG A 12 11.16 -32.68 -0.18
N GLN A 13 10.33 -32.43 -1.20
CA GLN A 13 9.90 -31.11 -1.61
C GLN A 13 8.89 -30.48 -0.64
N GLN A 14 7.90 -31.23 -0.15
CA GLN A 14 6.94 -30.76 0.86
C GLN A 14 7.63 -30.43 2.19
N ARG A 15 8.60 -31.23 2.64
CA ARG A 15 9.40 -30.92 3.84
C ARG A 15 10.14 -29.59 3.72
N LYS A 16 10.82 -29.38 2.59
CA LYS A 16 11.51 -28.10 2.30
C LYS A 16 10.55 -26.92 2.23
N ALA A 17 9.34 -27.13 1.69
CA ALA A 17 8.32 -26.09 1.64
C ALA A 17 7.81 -25.72 3.05
N LEU A 18 7.53 -26.70 3.90
CA LEU A 18 7.11 -26.47 5.29
C LEU A 18 8.21 -25.82 6.14
N GLU A 19 9.46 -26.24 5.97
CA GLU A 19 10.61 -25.63 6.65
C GLU A 19 10.77 -24.16 6.25
N LYS A 20 10.59 -23.83 4.97
CA LYS A 20 10.61 -22.45 4.47
C LYS A 20 9.43 -21.61 4.99
N VAL A 21 8.24 -22.20 5.08
CA VAL A 21 7.06 -21.52 5.66
C VAL A 21 7.29 -21.24 7.15
N ALA A 22 7.87 -22.19 7.89
CA ALA A 22 8.16 -22.03 9.31
C ALA A 22 9.20 -20.93 9.57
N THR A 23 10.27 -20.85 8.77
CA THR A 23 11.27 -19.78 8.92
C THR A 23 10.70 -18.41 8.59
N GLU A 24 9.89 -18.30 7.53
CA GLU A 24 9.24 -17.05 7.15
C GLU A 24 8.22 -16.60 8.22
N LYS A 25 7.44 -17.54 8.76
CA LYS A 25 6.48 -17.28 9.84
C LYS A 25 7.18 -16.76 11.10
N ALA A 26 8.26 -17.41 11.54
CA ALA A 26 9.02 -16.98 12.71
C ALA A 26 9.64 -15.58 12.54
N ALA A 27 10.12 -15.25 11.33
CA ALA A 27 10.64 -13.92 11.02
C ALA A 27 9.54 -12.85 11.09
N LEU A 28 8.37 -13.13 10.52
CA LEU A 28 7.22 -12.22 10.52
C LEU A 28 6.63 -12.02 11.92
N GLU A 29 6.54 -13.07 12.73
CA GLU A 29 6.07 -12.98 14.12
C GLU A 29 7.00 -12.12 14.98
N LYS A 30 8.32 -12.22 14.75
CA LYS A 30 9.31 -11.36 15.41
C LYS A 30 9.15 -9.90 15.00
N GLU A 31 9.03 -9.63 13.70
CA GLU A 31 8.82 -8.26 13.17
C GLU A 31 7.52 -7.65 13.74
N LEU A 32 6.45 -8.45 13.85
CA LEU A 32 5.19 -8.01 14.43
C LEU A 32 5.32 -7.62 15.91
N ALA A 33 6.02 -8.42 16.71
CA ALA A 33 6.25 -8.11 18.12
C ALA A 33 7.05 -6.81 18.31
N GLU A 34 8.06 -6.57 17.48
CA GLU A 34 8.87 -5.35 17.51
C GLU A 34 8.02 -4.11 17.15
N LEU A 35 7.14 -4.23 16.15
CA LEU A 35 6.23 -3.15 15.75
C LEU A 35 5.15 -2.86 16.80
N GLU A 36 4.61 -3.89 17.46
CA GLU A 36 3.62 -3.71 18.53
C GLU A 36 4.22 -3.01 19.76
N ILE A 37 5.48 -3.30 20.12
CA ILE A 37 6.22 -2.60 21.17
C ILE A 37 6.44 -1.13 20.78
N SER A 38 6.79 -0.87 19.52
CA SER A 38 6.94 0.48 18.99
C SER A 38 5.64 1.28 19.14
N ILE A 39 4.50 0.69 18.76
CA ILE A 39 3.16 1.27 18.95
C ILE A 39 2.80 1.55 20.40
N ALA A 40 3.03 0.59 21.30
CA ALA A 40 2.74 0.77 22.73
C ALA A 40 3.53 1.94 23.33
N THR A 41 4.75 2.19 22.83
CA THR A 41 5.59 3.31 23.26
C THR A 41 5.06 4.66 22.78
N TYR A 42 4.40 4.71 21.62
CA TYR A 42 3.83 5.93 21.03
C TYR A 42 2.60 6.49 21.77
N VAL A 43 1.79 5.65 22.42
CA VAL A 43 0.51 6.06 23.06
C VAL A 43 0.72 6.87 24.37
N ALA A 44 1.94 6.93 24.90
CA ALA A 44 2.20 7.47 26.24
C ALA A 44 2.48 8.99 26.34
N ILE A 45 2.44 9.76 25.24
CA ILE A 45 2.80 11.18 25.26
C ILE A 45 1.60 12.05 25.70
N ASP A 46 1.41 12.22 27.02
CA ASP A 46 0.40 13.13 27.57
C ASP A 46 0.88 14.60 27.56
N THR A 47 0.28 15.42 26.70
CA THR A 47 0.59 16.83 26.53
C THR A 47 -0.24 17.76 27.41
N LEU A 48 -1.33 17.25 28.01
CA LEU A 48 -2.35 18.05 28.68
C LEU A 48 -1.82 18.80 29.93
N PRO A 49 -1.07 18.15 30.85
CA PRO A 49 -0.59 18.81 32.06
C PRO A 49 0.44 19.92 31.78
N THR A 50 1.31 19.69 30.80
CA THR A 50 2.36 20.64 30.40
C THR A 50 1.75 21.88 29.74
N TYR A 51 0.71 21.69 28.93
CA TYR A 51 -0.02 22.78 28.29
C TYR A 51 -0.81 23.61 29.30
N SER A 52 -1.56 22.97 30.20
CA SER A 52 -2.32 23.65 31.25
C SER A 52 -1.41 24.52 32.13
N ARG A 53 -0.26 23.98 32.54
CA ARG A 53 0.69 24.72 33.37
C ARG A 53 1.30 25.94 32.65
N LYS A 54 1.58 25.83 31.35
CA LYS A 54 2.06 26.98 30.56
C LYS A 54 0.99 28.07 30.48
N LYS A 55 -0.27 27.68 30.23
CA LYS A 55 -1.40 28.61 30.14
C LYS A 55 -1.60 29.39 31.44
N GLU A 56 -1.51 28.74 32.60
CA GLU A 56 -1.57 29.39 33.91
C GLU A 56 -0.47 30.46 34.08
N ILE A 57 0.77 30.13 33.71
CA ILE A 57 1.92 31.04 33.82
C ILE A 57 1.77 32.23 32.87
N ASP A 58 1.32 32.00 31.64
CA ASP A 58 1.09 33.06 30.66
C ASP A 58 -0.03 34.01 31.11
N GLN A 59 -1.08 33.48 31.74
CA GLN A 59 -2.14 34.28 32.34
C GLN A 59 -1.64 35.14 33.52
N ALA A 60 -0.80 34.56 34.39
CA ALA A 60 -0.19 35.31 35.50
C ALA A 60 0.80 36.40 35.00
N LEU A 61 1.51 36.15 33.90
CA LEU A 61 2.35 37.17 33.26
C LEU A 61 1.52 38.31 32.65
N ALA A 62 0.35 37.99 32.09
CA ALA A 62 -0.56 38.94 31.47
C ALA A 62 -1.32 39.80 32.47
N SER A 63 -1.65 39.29 33.67
CA SER A 63 -2.33 40.07 34.71
C SER A 63 -1.46 41.21 35.26
N GLY A 64 -0.14 41.08 35.18
CA GLY A 64 0.80 42.15 35.56
C GLY A 64 0.93 42.39 37.08
N GLU A 65 0.19 41.67 37.92
CA GLU A 65 0.14 41.79 39.38
C GLU A 65 1.33 41.10 40.08
N MET A 66 2.54 41.21 39.52
CA MET A 66 3.73 40.52 40.02
C MET A 66 4.94 41.44 40.13
N SER A 67 5.82 41.16 41.09
CA SER A 67 7.09 41.86 41.20
C SER A 67 7.99 41.60 39.99
N ILE A 68 8.93 42.51 39.71
CA ILE A 68 9.90 42.40 38.60
C ILE A 68 10.67 41.07 38.66
N LYS A 69 11.06 40.61 39.86
CA LYS A 69 11.76 39.34 40.05
C LYS A 69 10.87 38.13 39.73
N GLN A 70 9.59 38.16 40.14
CA GLN A 70 8.62 37.10 39.81
C GLN A 70 8.32 37.07 38.31
N LYS A 71 8.19 38.24 37.67
CA LYS A 71 7.95 38.34 36.23
C LYS A 71 9.08 37.71 35.41
N ALA A 72 10.33 37.97 35.77
CA ALA A 72 11.49 37.35 35.11
C ALA A 72 11.49 35.81 35.26
N ALA A 73 11.26 35.31 36.48
CA ALA A 73 11.22 33.87 36.76
C ALA A 73 10.07 33.15 36.02
N TYR A 74 8.88 33.75 35.97
CA TYR A 74 7.72 33.19 35.26
C TYR A 74 7.91 33.23 33.74
N SER A 75 8.54 34.28 33.21
CA SER A 75 8.92 34.37 31.80
C SER A 75 9.86 33.24 31.39
N ASP A 76 10.90 32.96 32.20
CA ASP A 76 11.82 31.85 31.97
C ASP A 76 11.13 30.48 32.02
N GLN A 77 10.21 30.29 32.97
CA GLN A 77 9.41 29.06 33.07
C GLN A 77 8.49 28.88 31.87
N SER A 78 7.81 29.94 31.42
CA SER A 78 6.97 29.89 30.21
C SER A 78 7.79 29.53 28.96
N HIS A 79 8.97 30.13 28.79
CA HIS A 79 9.87 29.79 27.68
C HIS A 79 10.39 28.35 27.75
N LYS A 80 10.70 27.82 28.93
CA LYS A 80 11.09 26.40 29.11
C LYS A 80 9.94 25.45 28.77
N LEU A 81 8.73 25.74 29.24
CA LEU A 81 7.54 24.94 28.92
C LEU A 81 7.16 25.04 27.44
N GLY A 82 7.32 26.21 26.83
CA GLY A 82 7.11 26.41 25.40
C GLY A 82 8.07 25.57 24.54
N ARG A 83 9.35 25.54 24.89
CA ARG A 83 10.34 24.65 24.25
C ARG A 83 10.00 23.17 24.43
N LYS A 84 9.60 22.78 25.65
CA LYS A 84 9.18 21.39 25.94
C LYS A 84 7.95 20.98 25.11
N LEU A 85 6.94 21.84 25.01
CA LEU A 85 5.74 21.60 24.18
C LEU A 85 6.08 21.55 22.69
N ALA A 86 7.00 22.39 22.20
CA ALA A 86 7.45 22.34 20.81
C ALA A 86 8.17 21.02 20.49
N ALA A 87 9.03 20.55 21.39
CA ALA A 87 9.69 19.25 21.25
C ALA A 87 8.67 18.09 21.28
N MET A 88 7.72 18.11 22.22
CA MET A 88 6.63 17.11 22.28
C MET A 88 5.77 17.12 21.01
N ARG A 89 5.49 18.30 20.42
CA ARG A 89 4.74 18.43 19.16
C ARG A 89 5.53 17.93 17.96
N GLN A 90 6.82 18.22 17.88
CA GLN A 90 7.68 17.68 16.82
C GLN A 90 7.78 16.16 16.92
N GLN A 91 7.90 15.63 18.14
CA GLN A 91 7.92 14.20 18.38
C GLN A 91 6.58 13.58 17.93
N LEU A 92 5.44 14.14 18.35
CA LEU A 92 4.11 13.74 17.88
C LEU A 92 3.97 13.75 16.36
N LEU A 93 4.50 14.76 15.65
CA LEU A 93 4.41 14.86 14.19
C LEU A 93 5.22 13.76 13.48
N VAL A 94 6.47 13.55 13.91
CA VAL A 94 7.33 12.45 13.41
C VAL A 94 6.69 11.10 13.74
N ASP A 95 6.10 10.99 14.93
CA ASP A 95 5.49 9.76 15.44
C ASP A 95 4.14 9.46 14.78
N THR A 96 3.36 10.43 14.30
CA THR A 96 2.12 10.17 13.53
C THR A 96 2.41 9.53 12.18
N ALA A 97 3.46 9.97 11.48
CA ALA A 97 3.88 9.35 10.23
C ALA A 97 4.45 7.94 10.48
N SER A 98 5.23 7.77 11.56
CA SER A 98 5.75 6.47 12.00
C SER A 98 4.62 5.51 12.42
N PHE A 99 3.62 5.98 13.16
CA PHE A 99 2.49 5.20 13.62
C PHE A 99 1.60 4.71 12.46
N ALA A 100 1.33 5.58 11.47
CA ALA A 100 0.60 5.20 10.27
C ALA A 100 1.35 4.12 9.47
N TYR A 101 2.67 4.28 9.35
CA TYR A 101 3.55 3.29 8.73
C TYR A 101 3.55 1.95 9.49
N CYS A 102 3.77 1.96 10.80
CA CYS A 102 3.76 0.76 11.65
C CYS A 102 2.40 0.05 11.61
N SER A 103 1.29 0.80 11.66
CA SER A 103 -0.06 0.24 11.60
C SER A 103 -0.34 -0.44 10.26
N ARG A 104 0.06 0.18 9.14
CA ARG A 104 -0.06 -0.41 7.80
C ARG A 104 0.80 -1.68 7.68
N ARG A 105 2.04 -1.64 8.18
CA ARG A 105 2.96 -2.78 8.15
C ARG A 105 2.47 -3.96 9.00
N ILE A 106 1.89 -3.71 10.17
CA ILE A 106 1.28 -4.75 11.00
C ILE A 106 0.13 -5.45 10.25
N ASN A 107 -0.73 -4.69 9.57
CA ASN A 107 -1.83 -5.27 8.79
C ASN A 107 -1.32 -6.13 7.63
N GLU A 108 -0.27 -5.69 6.93
CA GLU A 108 0.38 -6.45 5.87
C GLU A 108 0.99 -7.76 6.40
N ILE A 109 1.70 -7.71 7.53
CA ILE A 109 2.28 -8.89 8.17
C ILE A 109 1.18 -9.86 8.61
N LYS A 110 0.11 -9.38 9.24
CA LYS A 110 -1.04 -10.20 9.65
C LYS A 110 -1.68 -10.90 8.46
N PHE A 111 -1.88 -10.19 7.35
CA PHE A 111 -2.41 -10.78 6.11
C PHE A 111 -1.49 -11.84 5.52
N ARG A 112 -0.17 -11.60 5.52
CA ARG A 112 0.82 -12.57 5.04
C ARG A 112 0.89 -13.82 5.92
N LEU A 113 0.84 -13.65 7.23
CA LEU A 113 0.74 -14.75 8.19
C LEU A 113 -0.52 -15.60 7.96
N GLN A 114 -1.66 -14.96 7.69
CA GLN A 114 -2.89 -15.68 7.35
C GLN A 114 -2.72 -16.53 6.09
N LYS A 115 -2.18 -15.95 5.00
CA LYS A 115 -1.93 -16.70 3.76
C LYS A 115 -0.95 -17.86 3.94
N LEU A 116 0.09 -17.68 4.76
CA LEU A 116 1.04 -18.75 5.08
C LEU A 116 0.39 -19.87 5.90
N ASN A 117 -0.51 -19.54 6.83
CA ASN A 117 -1.29 -20.53 7.56
C ASN A 117 -2.25 -21.28 6.63
N ASP A 118 -2.95 -20.59 5.74
CA ASP A 118 -3.85 -21.23 4.76
C ASP A 118 -3.07 -22.20 3.86
N TYR A 119 -1.90 -21.77 3.35
CA TYR A 119 -1.02 -22.62 2.56
C TYR A 119 -0.46 -23.82 3.33
N GLN A 120 -0.11 -23.64 4.61
CA GLN A 120 0.33 -24.73 5.47
C GLN A 120 -0.81 -25.75 5.69
N THR A 121 -2.03 -25.27 5.93
CA THR A 121 -3.23 -26.12 6.06
C THR A 121 -3.50 -26.89 4.77
N ASP A 122 -3.41 -26.24 3.61
CA ASP A 122 -3.56 -26.90 2.31
C ASP A 122 -2.50 -27.99 2.09
N LEU A 123 -1.24 -27.73 2.45
CA LEU A 123 -0.18 -28.74 2.36
C LEU A 123 -0.46 -29.96 3.24
N ILE A 124 -0.98 -29.74 4.45
CA ILE A 124 -1.33 -30.83 5.39
C ILE A 124 -2.54 -31.61 4.88
N ASN A 125 -3.58 -30.92 4.40
CA ASN A 125 -4.77 -31.57 3.84
C ASN A 125 -4.44 -32.42 2.61
N ASN A 126 -3.58 -31.90 1.70
CA ASN A 126 -3.10 -32.68 0.56
C ASN A 126 -2.29 -33.92 1.00
N GLN A 127 -1.51 -33.84 2.09
CA GLN A 127 -0.81 -35.01 2.65
C GLN A 127 -1.78 -36.05 3.21
N LEU A 128 -2.86 -35.61 3.87
CA LEU A 128 -3.90 -36.50 4.37
C LEU A 128 -4.65 -37.18 3.22
N ASP A 129 -5.01 -36.44 2.17
CA ASP A 129 -5.66 -36.99 0.99
C ASP A 129 -4.77 -37.97 0.22
N GLU A 130 -3.47 -37.68 0.07
CA GLU A 130 -2.50 -38.60 -0.53
C GLU A 130 -2.33 -39.87 0.32
N ALA A 131 -2.31 -39.74 1.65
CA ALA A 131 -2.20 -40.88 2.56
C ALA A 131 -3.46 -41.75 2.56
N VAL A 132 -4.66 -41.15 2.54
CA VAL A 132 -5.94 -41.87 2.46
C VAL A 132 -6.06 -42.61 1.12
N ASN A 133 -5.62 -42.00 0.01
CA ASN A 133 -5.66 -42.62 -1.31
C ASN A 133 -4.58 -43.71 -1.53
N GLN A 134 -3.59 -43.83 -0.64
CA GLN A 134 -2.57 -44.88 -0.67
C GLN A 134 -2.96 -46.13 0.14
N ILE A 135 -4.08 -46.12 0.88
CA ILE A 135 -4.61 -47.32 1.51
C ILE A 135 -5.27 -48.17 0.42
N PRO A 136 -4.70 -49.32 0.01
CA PRO A 136 -5.36 -50.17 -0.98
C PRO A 136 -6.68 -50.69 -0.40
N PRO A 137 -7.81 -50.61 -1.12
CA PRO A 137 -9.01 -51.33 -0.72
C PRO A 137 -8.64 -52.81 -0.64
N GLN A 138 -9.08 -53.47 0.44
CA GLN A 138 -8.95 -54.91 0.61
C GLN A 138 -9.46 -55.61 -0.67
N GLU A 139 -8.57 -56.42 -1.26
CA GLU A 139 -8.79 -57.26 -2.44
C GLU A 139 -9.21 -56.53 -3.74
N MET A 140 -8.28 -55.79 -4.35
CA MET A 140 -8.41 -55.44 -5.77
C MET A 140 -7.43 -56.21 -6.64
N SER A 141 -7.97 -56.80 -7.72
CA SER A 141 -7.23 -57.50 -8.76
C SER A 141 -6.08 -56.65 -9.33
N SER A 142 -4.92 -57.27 -9.57
CA SER A 142 -3.68 -56.63 -10.06
C SER A 142 -3.86 -55.79 -11.34
N ARG A 143 -4.92 -56.03 -12.13
CA ARG A 143 -5.29 -55.23 -13.30
C ARG A 143 -5.85 -53.85 -12.93
N GLU A 144 -6.62 -53.78 -11.85
CA GLU A 144 -7.29 -52.55 -11.42
C GLU A 144 -6.33 -51.63 -10.65
N ALA A 145 -5.41 -52.22 -9.87
CA ALA A 145 -4.28 -51.51 -9.29
C ALA A 145 -3.41 -50.84 -10.37
N LYS A 146 -3.07 -51.55 -11.46
CA LYS A 146 -2.32 -50.97 -12.59
C LYS A 146 -3.08 -49.85 -13.32
N ARG A 147 -4.39 -49.98 -13.49
CA ARG A 147 -5.23 -48.93 -14.10
C ARG A 147 -5.28 -47.67 -13.24
N ARG A 148 -5.48 -47.80 -11.92
CA ARG A 148 -5.47 -46.66 -10.99
C ARG A 148 -4.09 -46.03 -10.88
N HIS A 149 -3.02 -46.83 -10.89
CA HIS A 149 -1.66 -46.28 -10.83
C HIS A 149 -1.35 -45.42 -12.05
N ARG A 150 -1.76 -45.86 -13.26
CA ARG A 150 -1.67 -45.03 -14.49
C ARG A 150 -2.55 -43.78 -14.41
N GLY A 151 -3.78 -43.90 -13.92
CA GLY A 151 -4.67 -42.74 -13.73
C GLY A 151 -4.11 -41.71 -12.73
N ASN A 152 -3.48 -42.17 -11.64
CA ASN A 152 -2.87 -41.31 -10.63
C ASN A 152 -1.58 -40.64 -11.15
N ILE A 153 -0.80 -41.33 -11.98
CA ILE A 153 0.36 -40.73 -12.65
C ILE A 153 -0.08 -39.60 -13.59
N ILE A 154 -1.14 -39.80 -14.39
CA ILE A 154 -1.69 -38.77 -15.28
C ILE A 154 -2.25 -37.58 -14.47
N LYS A 155 -2.92 -37.84 -13.34
CA LYS A 155 -3.39 -36.79 -12.42
C LYS A 155 -2.23 -36.02 -11.77
N MET A 156 -1.14 -36.70 -11.40
CA MET A 156 0.06 -36.04 -10.88
C MET A 156 0.76 -35.19 -11.94
N GLU A 157 0.86 -35.66 -13.19
CA GLU A 157 1.46 -34.90 -14.28
C GLU A 157 0.63 -33.66 -14.66
N THR A 158 -0.69 -33.79 -14.69
CA THR A 158 -1.61 -32.65 -14.92
C THR A 158 -1.56 -31.65 -13.77
N ASN A 159 -1.53 -32.10 -12.51
CA ASN A 159 -1.33 -31.22 -11.36
C ASN A 159 0.05 -30.54 -11.36
N LYS A 160 1.09 -31.21 -11.85
CA LYS A 160 2.44 -30.66 -11.97
C LYS A 160 2.53 -29.60 -13.09
N ALA A 161 1.84 -29.81 -14.21
CA ALA A 161 1.69 -28.82 -15.27
C ALA A 161 0.90 -27.59 -14.78
N ALA A 162 -0.22 -27.80 -14.10
CA ALA A 162 -1.00 -26.72 -13.47
C ALA A 162 -0.19 -25.98 -12.39
N PHE A 163 0.67 -26.67 -11.64
CA PHE A 163 1.58 -26.07 -10.67
C PHE A 163 2.68 -25.23 -11.33
N GLN A 164 3.26 -25.69 -12.45
CA GLN A 164 4.22 -24.90 -13.22
C GLN A 164 3.56 -23.67 -13.86
N GLU A 165 2.34 -23.81 -14.37
CA GLU A 165 1.54 -22.71 -14.91
C GLU A 165 1.18 -21.70 -13.82
N LYS A 166 0.80 -22.17 -12.63
CA LYS A 166 0.53 -21.30 -11.47
C LYS A 166 1.79 -20.65 -10.92
N LEU A 167 2.95 -21.31 -10.97
CA LEU A 167 4.26 -20.74 -10.64
C LEU A 167 4.70 -19.70 -11.67
N GLN A 168 4.48 -19.95 -12.96
CA GLN A 168 4.75 -18.99 -14.02
C GLN A 168 3.81 -17.79 -13.90
N ALA A 169 2.51 -18.01 -13.66
CA ALA A 169 1.55 -16.96 -13.34
C ALA A 169 1.92 -16.19 -12.06
N MET A 170 2.48 -16.84 -11.03
CA MET A 170 3.03 -16.17 -9.85
C MET A 170 4.31 -15.38 -10.15
N SER A 171 5.12 -15.81 -11.11
CA SER A 171 6.33 -15.09 -11.54
C SER A 171 6.03 -13.92 -12.48
N VAL A 172 4.96 -14.01 -13.27
CA VAL A 172 4.43 -12.94 -14.13
C VAL A 172 3.65 -11.92 -13.29
N SER A 173 2.80 -12.38 -12.36
CA SER A 173 2.16 -11.49 -11.38
C SER A 173 3.15 -10.90 -10.38
N LYS A 174 4.33 -11.48 -10.15
CA LYS A 174 5.42 -10.77 -9.42
C LYS A 174 6.11 -9.68 -10.26
N LYS A 175 5.97 -9.70 -11.59
CA LYS A 175 6.44 -8.64 -12.48
C LYS A 175 5.37 -7.56 -12.71
N GLU A 176 4.09 -7.92 -12.64
CA GLU A 176 2.95 -6.98 -12.78
C GLU A 176 2.49 -6.41 -11.41
N ALA A 177 2.59 -7.20 -10.34
CA ALA A 177 2.47 -6.77 -8.94
C ALA A 177 3.85 -6.75 -8.27
N ALA A 178 4.86 -6.28 -9.00
CA ALA A 178 5.96 -5.61 -8.31
C ALA A 178 5.31 -4.43 -7.58
N PRO A 179 5.36 -4.34 -6.25
CA PRO A 179 4.99 -3.10 -5.59
C PRO A 179 5.80 -2.03 -6.30
N VAL A 180 5.12 -1.00 -6.81
CA VAL A 180 5.80 0.19 -7.29
C VAL A 180 6.44 0.78 -6.05
N ILE A 181 7.66 0.31 -5.77
CA ILE A 181 8.55 0.86 -4.76
C ILE A 181 8.61 2.33 -5.14
N ALA A 182 8.10 3.19 -4.26
CA ALA A 182 8.36 4.61 -4.32
C ALA A 182 9.87 4.74 -4.43
N ASP A 183 10.36 5.00 -5.63
CA ASP A 183 11.78 5.16 -5.86
C ASP A 183 12.11 6.49 -5.16
N PRO A 184 12.91 6.49 -4.07
CA PRO A 184 13.13 7.68 -3.25
C PRO A 184 13.75 8.85 -4.03
N ILE A 185 14.16 8.61 -5.28
CA ILE A 185 14.69 9.57 -6.23
C ILE A 185 13.61 10.06 -7.24
N ASN A 186 12.65 9.21 -7.63
CA ASN A 186 11.69 9.53 -8.70
C ASN A 186 10.28 9.92 -8.19
N GLY A 187 9.89 9.54 -6.97
CA GLY A 187 8.62 9.92 -6.34
C GLY A 187 7.53 8.82 -6.39
N PHE A 188 6.27 9.24 -6.29
CA PHE A 188 5.08 8.39 -6.26
C PHE A 188 4.41 8.29 -7.62
N PHE A 189 4.07 7.06 -8.02
CA PHE A 189 3.48 6.75 -9.31
C PHE A 189 2.01 7.13 -9.39
N GLY A 190 1.65 7.81 -10.47
CA GLY A 190 0.26 8.06 -10.80
C GLY A 190 0.05 8.25 -12.30
N ARG A 191 -1.19 8.56 -12.66
CA ARG A 191 -1.62 8.53 -14.06
C ARG A 191 -2.58 9.66 -14.41
N VAL A 192 -2.47 10.11 -15.64
CA VAL A 192 -3.41 11.03 -16.29
C VAL A 192 -4.17 10.26 -17.36
N ILE A 193 -5.50 10.37 -17.36
CA ILE A 193 -6.37 9.54 -18.19
C ILE A 193 -7.33 10.42 -18.99
N ASN A 194 -7.30 10.30 -20.31
CA ASN A 194 -8.33 10.87 -21.18
C ASN A 194 -9.43 9.82 -21.43
N ARG A 195 -10.59 9.97 -20.79
CA ARG A 195 -11.75 9.09 -20.99
C ARG A 195 -12.74 9.62 -22.03
N SER A 196 -12.44 10.74 -22.70
CA SER A 196 -13.25 11.21 -23.81
C SER A 196 -13.16 10.25 -24.98
N SER A 197 -14.24 10.13 -25.74
CA SER A 197 -14.24 9.36 -26.99
C SER A 197 -13.68 10.15 -28.17
N HIS A 198 -13.70 11.48 -28.11
CA HIS A 198 -13.53 12.34 -29.29
C HIS A 198 -12.61 13.55 -29.09
N THR A 199 -12.30 13.92 -27.84
CA THR A 199 -11.57 15.15 -27.54
C THR A 199 -10.13 14.84 -27.13
N VAL A 200 -9.17 15.49 -27.78
CA VAL A 200 -7.77 15.49 -27.33
C VAL A 200 -7.64 16.52 -26.21
N TYR A 201 -7.08 16.12 -25.08
CA TYR A 201 -6.84 17.00 -23.95
C TYR A 201 -5.35 17.18 -23.70
N ASN A 202 -4.97 18.40 -23.32
CA ASN A 202 -3.65 18.69 -22.77
C ASN A 202 -3.77 18.92 -21.27
N PHE A 203 -3.20 18.02 -20.49
CA PHE A 203 -3.15 18.11 -19.03
C PHE A 203 -1.85 18.78 -18.63
N VAL A 204 -1.93 19.93 -17.97
CA VAL A 204 -0.77 20.69 -17.52
C VAL A 204 -0.72 20.65 -16.01
N ILE A 205 0.32 20.02 -15.46
CA ILE A 205 0.48 19.82 -14.01
C ILE A 205 1.54 20.78 -13.48
N TYR A 206 1.22 21.45 -12.38
CA TYR A 206 2.11 22.37 -11.68
C TYR A 206 1.96 22.22 -10.16
N GLU A 207 3.01 22.63 -9.44
CA GLU A 207 2.97 22.70 -7.98
C GLU A 207 2.10 23.89 -7.56
N LYS A 208 1.19 23.67 -6.61
CA LYS A 208 0.15 24.64 -6.22
C LYS A 208 0.72 26.00 -5.81
N ASN A 209 1.89 26.00 -5.15
CA ASN A 209 2.54 27.22 -4.65
C ASN A 209 3.42 27.93 -5.69
N SER A 210 3.90 27.21 -6.71
CA SER A 210 4.92 27.73 -7.63
C SER A 210 4.32 28.23 -8.94
N LYS A 211 3.14 27.72 -9.36
CA LYS A 211 2.55 27.91 -10.71
C LYS A 211 3.52 27.57 -11.87
N ALA A 212 4.70 27.03 -11.58
CA ALA A 212 5.65 26.56 -12.56
C ALA A 212 5.18 25.22 -13.13
N GLU A 213 5.11 25.13 -14.45
CA GLU A 213 4.77 23.88 -15.14
C GLU A 213 5.84 22.83 -14.83
N LEU A 214 5.40 21.70 -14.26
CA LEU A 214 6.27 20.55 -14.00
C LEU A 214 6.24 19.58 -15.17
N LYS A 215 5.03 19.32 -15.69
CA LYS A 215 4.83 18.37 -16.77
C LYS A 215 3.52 18.64 -17.50
N SER A 216 3.54 18.43 -18.81
CA SER A 216 2.35 18.42 -19.65
C SER A 216 2.19 17.10 -20.40
N PHE A 217 0.94 16.68 -20.58
CA PHE A 217 0.57 15.46 -21.30
C PHE A 217 -0.53 15.80 -22.31
N VAL A 218 -0.20 15.66 -23.60
CA VAL A 218 -1.20 15.70 -24.66
C VAL A 218 -1.69 14.27 -24.89
N LEU A 219 -2.95 14.01 -24.53
CA LEU A 219 -3.55 12.68 -24.56
C LEU A 219 -4.65 12.59 -25.61
N GLU A 220 -4.52 11.62 -26.51
CA GLU A 220 -5.58 11.24 -27.45
C GLU A 220 -6.76 10.59 -26.72
N PRO A 221 -7.97 10.58 -27.32
CA PRO A 221 -9.15 9.93 -26.76
C PRO A 221 -8.87 8.48 -26.33
N GLY A 222 -9.27 8.13 -25.11
CA GLY A 222 -9.09 6.78 -24.55
C GLY A 222 -7.65 6.44 -24.12
N THR A 223 -6.69 7.36 -24.25
CA THR A 223 -5.29 7.10 -23.87
C THR A 223 -4.98 7.59 -22.45
N SER A 224 -3.90 7.05 -21.89
CA SER A 224 -3.40 7.45 -20.57
C SER A 224 -1.89 7.57 -20.57
N ALA A 225 -1.35 8.47 -19.76
CA ALA A 225 0.08 8.59 -19.51
C ALA A 225 0.38 8.53 -18.00
N SER A 226 1.46 7.85 -17.64
CA SER A 226 1.91 7.71 -16.26
C SER A 226 3.12 8.58 -15.97
N ASN A 227 3.24 9.06 -14.73
CA ASN A 227 4.42 9.78 -14.28
C ASN A 227 4.62 9.63 -12.77
N TYR A 228 5.83 9.99 -12.31
CA TYR A 228 6.15 10.05 -10.90
C TYR A 228 6.20 11.51 -10.43
N PHE A 229 5.64 11.78 -9.26
CA PHE A 229 5.73 13.08 -8.60
C PHE A 229 6.18 12.92 -7.15
N LEU A 230 6.91 13.91 -6.65
CA LEU A 230 7.26 13.96 -5.23
C LEU A 230 5.99 14.19 -4.38
N PRO A 231 6.02 13.83 -3.09
CA PRO A 231 4.90 14.13 -2.21
C PRO A 231 4.68 15.64 -2.09
N GLY A 232 3.42 16.09 -2.24
CA GLY A 232 3.10 17.52 -2.27
C GLY A 232 1.68 17.81 -2.77
N GLU A 233 1.35 19.10 -2.81
CA GLU A 233 0.09 19.60 -3.36
C GLU A 233 0.27 20.07 -4.81
N TYR A 234 -0.53 19.49 -5.70
CA TYR A 234 -0.47 19.73 -7.13
C TYR A 234 -1.81 20.19 -7.66
N ALA A 235 -1.73 20.89 -8.79
CA ALA A 235 -2.89 21.24 -9.57
C ALA A 235 -2.68 20.83 -11.04
N CYS A 236 -3.77 20.48 -11.70
CA CYS A 236 -3.80 20.11 -13.10
C CYS A 236 -4.86 20.93 -13.83
N ASP A 237 -4.41 21.72 -14.81
CA ASP A 237 -5.28 22.37 -15.78
C ASP A 237 -5.47 21.46 -16.99
N VAL A 238 -6.72 21.13 -17.29
CA VAL A 238 -7.08 20.39 -18.50
C VAL A 238 -7.45 21.40 -19.57
N LYS A 239 -6.73 21.39 -20.68
CA LYS A 239 -6.96 22.27 -21.82
C LYS A 239 -7.49 21.49 -23.01
N ALA A 240 -8.55 21.99 -23.63
CA ALA A 240 -8.99 21.57 -24.96
C ALA A 240 -8.99 22.78 -25.90
N TYR A 241 -8.45 22.59 -27.11
CA TYR A 241 -8.35 23.65 -28.12
C TYR A 241 -7.68 24.95 -27.61
N GLY A 242 -6.72 24.82 -26.68
CA GLY A 242 -6.00 25.95 -26.09
C GLY A 242 -6.71 26.67 -24.94
N VAL A 243 -7.93 26.25 -24.58
CA VAL A 243 -8.73 26.83 -23.49
C VAL A 243 -8.76 25.87 -22.30
N ILE A 244 -8.63 26.39 -21.08
CA ILE A 244 -8.78 25.60 -19.85
C ILE A 244 -10.26 25.23 -19.71
N VAL A 245 -10.55 23.93 -19.67
CA VAL A 245 -11.92 23.38 -19.57
C VAL A 245 -12.21 22.77 -18.21
N ALA A 246 -11.17 22.35 -17.49
CA ALA A 246 -11.29 21.85 -16.13
C ALA A 246 -10.01 22.14 -15.34
N HIS A 247 -10.17 22.22 -14.02
CA HIS A 247 -9.09 22.42 -13.07
C HIS A 247 -9.26 21.40 -11.93
N TYR A 248 -8.19 20.65 -11.65
CA TYR A 248 -8.17 19.62 -10.62
C TYR A 248 -7.06 19.90 -9.62
N GLU A 249 -7.39 19.92 -8.33
CA GLU A 249 -6.39 19.89 -7.27
C GLU A 249 -6.26 18.46 -6.75
N PHE A 250 -5.02 17.99 -6.58
CA PHE A 250 -4.75 16.66 -6.06
C PHE A 250 -3.53 16.65 -5.15
N HIS A 251 -3.51 15.70 -4.22
CA HIS A 251 -2.41 15.52 -3.28
C HIS A 251 -1.68 14.22 -3.60
N VAL A 252 -0.36 14.28 -3.65
CA VAL A 252 0.48 13.11 -3.88
C VAL A 252 0.97 12.61 -2.53
N THR A 253 0.53 11.42 -2.15
CA THR A 253 0.87 10.77 -0.86
C THR A 253 1.39 9.35 -1.06
N ALA A 254 1.93 8.77 0.02
CA ALA A 254 2.33 7.36 0.05
C ALA A 254 1.16 6.37 0.04
N ASP A 255 -0.07 6.87 0.26
CA ASP A 255 -1.26 6.04 0.15
C ASP A 255 -1.58 5.76 -1.31
N THR A 256 -2.04 4.54 -1.58
CA THR A 256 -2.54 4.12 -2.88
C THR A 256 -4.05 4.06 -2.84
N HIS A 257 -4.67 4.37 -3.96
CA HIS A 257 -6.10 4.31 -4.17
C HIS A 257 -6.38 3.45 -5.41
N ASP A 258 -7.42 2.63 -5.33
CA ASP A 258 -7.90 1.89 -6.50
C ASP A 258 -8.62 2.85 -7.45
N VAL A 259 -8.04 3.03 -8.63
CA VAL A 259 -8.57 3.88 -9.68
C VAL A 259 -8.70 3.03 -10.95
N PHE A 260 -9.93 2.66 -11.29
CA PHE A 260 -10.27 1.80 -12.43
C PHE A 260 -9.62 0.39 -12.40
N GLY A 261 -9.40 -0.18 -11.20
CA GLY A 261 -8.82 -1.51 -11.04
C GLY A 261 -7.29 -1.53 -10.97
N GLU A 262 -6.65 -0.36 -10.92
CA GLU A 262 -5.21 -0.20 -10.71
C GLU A 262 -4.93 0.59 -9.43
N GLU A 263 -3.96 0.14 -8.62
CA GLU A 263 -3.51 0.87 -7.43
C GLU A 263 -2.57 2.01 -7.83
N LEU A 264 -3.01 3.26 -7.64
CA LEU A 264 -2.27 4.48 -7.99
C LEU A 264 -2.14 5.40 -6.77
N HIS A 265 -1.03 6.13 -6.65
CA HIS A 265 -0.87 7.15 -5.59
C HIS A 265 -1.61 8.44 -5.89
N TRP A 266 -1.78 8.74 -7.17
CA TRP A 266 -2.57 9.87 -7.64
C TRP A 266 -3.12 9.57 -9.03
N ALA A 267 -4.27 10.15 -9.35
CA ALA A 267 -4.86 10.05 -10.68
C ALA A 267 -5.63 11.32 -11.02
N VAL A 268 -5.52 11.75 -12.28
CA VAL A 268 -6.34 12.83 -12.84
C VAL A 268 -7.00 12.31 -14.11
N TRP A 269 -8.30 12.48 -14.25
CA TRP A 269 -9.01 12.05 -15.45
C TRP A 269 -10.03 13.07 -15.91
N GLN A 270 -10.22 13.13 -17.24
CA GLN A 270 -11.25 13.94 -17.88
C GLN A 270 -12.17 13.03 -18.69
N GLU A 271 -13.47 13.08 -18.40
CA GLU A 271 -14.51 12.31 -19.11
C GLU A 271 -15.45 13.21 -19.91
N SER A 272 -15.71 14.44 -19.43
CA SER A 272 -16.65 15.35 -20.09
C SER A 272 -16.14 15.70 -21.49
N GLU A 273 -17.04 15.69 -22.48
CA GLU A 273 -16.71 16.07 -23.85
C GLU A 273 -16.90 17.58 -24.06
N VAL A 274 -15.90 18.22 -24.66
CA VAL A 274 -15.99 19.63 -25.02
C VAL A 274 -16.11 19.72 -26.54
N ARG A 275 -17.26 20.20 -27.01
CA ARG A 275 -17.46 20.44 -28.44
C ARG A 275 -16.46 21.50 -28.91
N LYS A 276 -15.77 21.21 -30.01
CA LYS A 276 -14.93 22.20 -30.70
C LYS A 276 -15.78 23.46 -30.91
N PRO A 277 -15.34 24.65 -30.47
CA PRO A 277 -16.06 25.86 -30.81
C PRO A 277 -16.10 25.92 -32.33
N MET A 278 -17.31 25.88 -32.90
CA MET A 278 -17.48 26.11 -34.33
C MET A 278 -16.78 27.43 -34.62
N ALA A 279 -15.88 27.43 -35.61
CA ALA A 279 -15.25 28.65 -36.07
C ALA A 279 -16.39 29.65 -36.27
N LYS A 280 -16.43 30.72 -35.46
CA LYS A 280 -17.29 31.85 -35.77
C LYS A 280 -16.86 32.24 -37.17
N ASN A 281 -17.74 32.07 -38.15
CA ASN A 281 -17.57 32.67 -39.46
C ASN A 281 -17.28 34.14 -39.18
N ILE A 282 -16.02 34.52 -39.33
CA ILE A 282 -15.65 35.91 -39.43
C ILE A 282 -16.25 36.32 -40.76
N THR A 283 -17.49 36.77 -40.73
CA THR A 283 -18.02 37.65 -41.77
C THR A 283 -17.12 38.87 -41.73
N LEU A 284 -16.11 38.86 -42.60
CA LEU A 284 -15.42 40.06 -43.05
C LEU A 284 -16.50 40.97 -43.64
N ASN A 285 -17.06 41.84 -42.79
CA ASN A 285 -17.71 43.04 -43.26
C ASN A 285 -16.67 44.16 -43.23
N HIS A 286 -16.35 44.60 -44.44
CA HIS A 286 -15.51 45.73 -44.87
C HIS A 286 -14.01 45.47 -44.98
#